data_AF-A0A162M4Z3-F1
#
_entry.id   AF-A0A162M4Z3-F1
#
_cell.length_a   1.000
_cell.length_b   1.000
_cell.length_c   1.000
_cell.angle_alpha   90.00
_cell.angle_beta   90.00
_cell.angle_gamma   90.00
#
_symmetry.space_group_name_H-M   'P 1'
#
loop_
_entity.id
_entity.type
_entity.pdbx_description
1 polymer ?
#
loop_
_entity_poly.entity_id
_entity_poly.type
_entity_poly.pdbx_seq_one_letter_code
_entity_poly.pdbx_strand_id
1 'polypeptide(L)'
;MENMHIGEDDYFYKLVHKEFDVAHQNDALAVFKENNERGEQMFIAYFEKEDNQWQWRQTRGAEWNSPVKWSSMNQTPFIYSGTISGNAISEVYAGDEPAKIINVEEGKRFWYAISPIKDVEVMVVKEDDTKEIIEDINHEEVSSK
;
A
#
# COMPACT_ATOMS: atom_id res chain seq x y z
N MET A 1 -0.34 14.17 15.82
CA MET A 1 -0.05 12.72 15.79
C MET A 1 0.54 12.18 17.10
N GLU A 2 0.76 13.00 18.14
CA GLU A 2 1.45 12.56 19.38
C GLU A 2 0.60 11.77 20.40
N ASN A 3 -0.72 11.63 20.21
CA ASN A 3 -1.60 11.19 21.31
C ASN A 3 -2.37 9.87 21.06
N MET A 4 -2.00 9.04 20.07
CA MET A 4 -2.80 7.82 19.82
C MET A 4 -2.43 6.61 20.70
N HIS A 5 -1.21 6.54 21.28
CA HIS A 5 -0.74 5.33 21.99
C HIS A 5 0.04 5.61 23.30
N ILE A 6 -0.43 6.55 24.13
CA ILE A 6 0.21 6.80 25.43
C ILE A 6 -0.03 5.59 26.34
N GLY A 7 1.01 4.75 26.52
CA GLY A 7 1.03 3.65 27.48
C GLY A 7 1.31 2.26 26.91
N GLU A 8 1.54 2.12 25.60
CA GLU A 8 1.81 0.84 24.96
C GLU A 8 3.28 0.78 24.51
N ASP A 9 4.10 -0.01 25.22
CA ASP A 9 5.58 0.00 25.09
C ASP A 9 6.11 -0.50 23.73
N ASP A 10 5.27 -1.17 22.92
CA ASP A 10 5.68 -1.83 21.66
C ASP A 10 5.07 -1.21 20.38
N TYR A 11 4.24 -0.16 20.49
CA TYR A 11 3.65 0.52 19.34
C TYR A 11 4.61 1.57 18.79
N PHE A 12 5.19 1.30 17.62
CA PHE A 12 5.98 2.29 16.90
C PHE A 12 5.63 2.35 15.42
N TYR A 13 5.68 3.58 14.90
CA TYR A 13 5.56 3.87 13.49
C TYR A 13 6.92 4.18 12.90
N LYS A 14 7.22 3.60 11.73
CA LYS A 14 8.43 3.93 10.98
C LYS A 14 8.09 4.30 9.55
N LEU A 15 8.36 5.54 9.18
CA LEU A 15 8.25 5.99 7.80
C LEU A 15 9.23 5.20 6.91
N VAL A 16 8.71 4.62 5.84
CA VAL A 16 9.48 3.84 4.85
C VAL A 16 9.65 4.63 3.56
N HIS A 17 8.57 5.28 3.10
CA HIS A 17 8.58 6.06 1.88
C HIS A 17 7.68 7.28 2.01
N LYS A 18 8.01 8.35 1.28
CA LYS A 18 7.12 9.47 1.06
C LYS A 18 7.33 10.05 -0.33
N GLU A 19 6.26 10.55 -0.92
CA GLU A 19 6.26 11.24 -2.20
C GLU A 19 5.27 12.41 -2.15
N PHE A 20 5.53 13.46 -2.91
CA PHE A 20 4.70 14.65 -3.04
C PHE A 20 4.30 14.82 -4.49
N ASP A 21 3.17 15.47 -4.73
CA ASP A 21 2.65 15.75 -6.08
C ASP A 21 2.51 14.45 -6.93
N VAL A 22 1.96 13.40 -6.31
CA VAL A 22 1.87 12.03 -6.82
C VAL A 22 0.74 11.84 -7.81
N ALA A 23 -0.46 12.34 -7.51
CA ALA A 23 -1.61 12.29 -8.42
C ALA A 23 -2.00 13.70 -8.91
N HIS A 24 -1.90 14.71 -8.04
CA HIS A 24 -2.19 16.10 -8.33
C HIS A 24 -1.24 17.03 -7.55
N GLN A 25 -1.22 18.31 -7.92
CA GLN A 25 -0.43 19.30 -7.20
C GLN A 25 -0.92 19.46 -5.74
N ASN A 26 0.03 19.50 -4.81
CA ASN A 26 -0.16 19.59 -3.36
C ASN A 26 -0.81 18.38 -2.70
N ASP A 27 -0.64 17.19 -3.26
CA ASP A 27 -0.91 15.95 -2.55
C ASP A 27 0.38 15.33 -2.01
N ALA A 28 0.23 14.29 -1.19
CA ALA A 28 1.33 13.48 -0.71
C ALA A 28 0.89 12.05 -0.45
N LEU A 29 1.86 11.14 -0.53
CA LEU A 29 1.72 9.75 -0.18
C LEU A 29 2.78 9.38 0.83
N ALA A 30 2.42 8.62 1.86
CA ALA A 30 3.36 8.09 2.84
C ALA A 30 3.16 6.58 3.02
N VAL A 31 4.25 5.83 2.94
CA VAL A 31 4.28 4.41 3.28
C VAL A 31 5.02 4.27 4.60
N PHE A 32 4.42 3.57 5.56
CA PHE A 32 5.01 3.38 6.89
C PHE A 32 4.73 1.99 7.43
N LYS A 33 5.64 1.52 8.29
CA LYS A 33 5.46 0.33 9.11
C LYS A 33 4.73 0.71 10.39
N GLU A 34 3.83 -0.15 10.82
CA GLU A 34 3.27 -0.16 12.17
C GLU A 34 3.53 -1.54 12.77
N ASN A 35 4.04 -1.56 14.00
CA ASN A 35 4.05 -2.76 14.81
C ASN A 35 2.93 -2.61 15.86
N ASN A 36 2.00 -3.55 15.90
CA ASN A 36 0.89 -3.58 16.84
C ASN A 36 0.70 -4.99 17.40
N GLU A 37 -0.34 -5.21 18.21
CA GLU A 37 -0.64 -6.53 18.81
C GLU A 37 -0.82 -7.67 17.78
N ARG A 38 -1.10 -7.35 16.51
CA ARG A 38 -1.25 -8.31 15.41
C ARG A 38 0.05 -8.55 14.64
N GLY A 39 1.13 -7.87 15.02
CA GLY A 39 2.45 -7.93 14.40
C GLY A 39 2.73 -6.77 13.45
N GLU A 40 3.79 -6.93 12.64
CA GLU A 40 4.22 -5.92 11.66
C GLU A 40 3.24 -5.84 10.48
N GLN A 41 2.73 -4.64 10.22
CA GLN A 41 1.90 -4.31 9.06
C GLN A 41 2.47 -3.11 8.29
N MET A 42 2.23 -3.10 6.98
CA MET A 42 2.55 -1.96 6.12
C MET A 42 1.30 -1.13 5.88
N PHE A 43 1.44 0.18 5.91
CA PHE A 43 0.38 1.11 5.59
C PHE A 43 0.82 2.09 4.51
N ILE A 44 -0.14 2.46 3.67
CA ILE A 44 -0.04 3.55 2.71
C ILE A 44 -1.15 4.55 3.00
N ALA A 45 -0.79 5.82 3.12
CA ALA A 45 -1.71 6.91 3.40
C ALA A 45 -1.58 8.00 2.34
N TYR A 46 -2.73 8.54 1.94
CA TYR A 46 -2.85 9.63 0.98
C TYR A 46 -3.34 10.90 1.66
N PHE A 47 -2.69 12.01 1.32
CA PHE A 47 -2.92 13.32 1.90
C PHE A 47 -3.13 14.34 0.82
N GLU A 48 -3.98 15.32 1.10
CA GLU A 48 -4.17 16.49 0.25
C GLU A 48 -3.98 17.74 1.08
N LYS A 49 -3.37 18.77 0.49
CA LYS A 49 -3.21 20.05 1.16
C LYS A 49 -4.38 20.97 0.82
N GLU A 50 -5.18 21.29 1.82
CA GLU A 50 -6.29 22.24 1.76
C GLU A 50 -6.02 23.40 2.70
N ASP A 51 -6.19 24.65 2.24
CA ASP A 51 -5.97 25.86 3.05
C ASP A 51 -4.63 25.86 3.83
N ASN A 52 -3.56 25.43 3.14
CA ASN A 52 -2.22 25.24 3.69
C ASN A 52 -2.05 24.17 4.78
N GLN A 53 -3.05 23.33 5.01
CA GLN A 53 -3.02 22.24 5.98
C GLN A 53 -3.14 20.88 5.29
N TRP A 54 -2.37 19.90 5.76
CA TRP A 54 -2.44 18.53 5.27
C TRP A 54 -3.67 17.82 5.85
N GLN A 55 -4.53 17.35 4.97
CA GLN A 55 -5.70 16.55 5.30
C GLN A 55 -5.41 15.08 5.02
N TRP A 56 -5.68 14.24 6.01
CA TRP A 56 -5.64 12.78 5.83
C TRP A 56 -6.89 12.35 5.07
N ARG A 57 -6.71 11.78 3.88
CA ARG A 57 -7.84 11.39 3.03
C ARG A 57 -8.14 9.90 3.13
N GLN A 58 -7.13 9.08 2.93
CA GLN A 58 -7.32 7.64 2.78
C GLN A 58 -6.11 6.88 3.35
N THR A 59 -6.36 5.67 3.84
CA THR A 59 -5.33 4.73 4.29
C THR A 59 -5.69 3.33 3.86
N ARG A 60 -4.67 2.54 3.53
CA ARG A 60 -4.82 1.10 3.36
C ARG A 60 -3.67 0.37 4.05
N GLY A 61 -4.00 -0.76 4.69
CA GLY A 61 -3.02 -1.66 5.31
C GLY A 61 -2.76 -2.88 4.43
N ALA A 62 -1.58 -3.47 4.57
CA ALA A 62 -1.20 -4.73 3.94
C ALA A 62 -0.35 -5.58 4.90
N GLU A 63 -0.60 -6.88 4.87
CA GLU A 63 0.07 -7.88 5.71
C GLU A 63 1.07 -8.72 4.89
N TRP A 64 2.04 -9.35 5.57
CA TRP A 64 3.07 -10.19 4.96
C TRP A 64 2.69 -11.69 4.83
N ASN A 65 1.42 -12.04 4.94
CA ASN A 65 0.96 -13.43 5.07
C ASN A 65 0.72 -14.17 3.74
N SER A 66 1.23 -13.67 2.61
CA SER A 66 1.19 -14.33 1.30
C SER A 66 2.30 -13.80 0.39
N PRO A 67 2.73 -14.58 -0.63
CA PRO A 67 3.74 -14.14 -1.60
C PRO A 67 3.43 -12.81 -2.26
N VAL A 68 2.15 -12.59 -2.60
CA VAL A 68 1.62 -11.31 -3.07
C VAL A 68 0.15 -11.18 -2.72
N LYS A 69 -0.23 -10.01 -2.22
CA LYS A 69 -1.61 -9.61 -1.93
C LYS A 69 -1.77 -8.16 -2.33
N TRP A 70 -2.97 -7.78 -2.72
CA TRP A 70 -3.27 -6.39 -3.02
C TRP A 70 -4.63 -5.99 -2.50
N SER A 71 -4.79 -4.69 -2.35
CA SER A 71 -6.08 -4.05 -2.18
C SER A 71 -6.00 -2.61 -2.68
N SER A 72 -7.15 -1.96 -2.82
CA SER A 72 -7.21 -0.57 -3.26
C SER A 72 -7.86 0.35 -2.24
N MET A 73 -7.50 1.62 -2.33
CA MET A 73 -8.30 2.72 -1.79
C MET A 73 -9.60 2.86 -2.59
N ASN A 74 -10.67 3.35 -1.95
CA ASN A 74 -12.03 3.33 -2.51
C ASN A 74 -12.48 4.68 -3.09
N GLN A 75 -11.69 5.74 -2.95
CA GLN A 75 -11.92 7.05 -3.53
C GLN A 75 -10.75 7.48 -4.41
N THR A 76 -11.01 8.41 -5.34
CA THR A 76 -9.96 9.00 -6.19
C THR A 76 -8.95 9.79 -5.34
N PRO A 77 -7.64 9.70 -5.63
CA PRO A 77 -7.03 8.80 -6.61
C PRO A 77 -7.07 7.33 -6.16
N PHE A 78 -7.38 6.42 -7.09
CA PHE A 78 -7.45 5.00 -6.77
C PHE A 78 -6.04 4.43 -6.62
N ILE A 79 -5.60 4.30 -5.36
CA ILE A 79 -4.29 3.78 -5.01
C ILE A 79 -4.41 2.28 -4.75
N TYR A 80 -3.74 1.50 -5.60
CA TYR A 80 -3.56 0.06 -5.46
C TYR A 80 -2.26 -0.19 -4.73
N SER A 81 -2.24 -1.12 -3.79
CA SER A 81 -1.03 -1.39 -3.03
C SER A 81 -0.99 -2.80 -2.46
N GLY A 82 0.21 -3.25 -2.14
CA GLY A 82 0.42 -4.59 -1.63
C GLY A 82 1.82 -4.87 -1.14
N THR A 83 1.97 -6.04 -0.54
CA THR A 83 3.24 -6.61 -0.11
C THR A 83 3.72 -7.66 -1.11
N ILE A 84 5.04 -7.77 -1.25
CA ILE A 84 5.72 -8.81 -2.00
C ILE A 84 6.73 -9.48 -1.05
N SER A 85 6.56 -10.78 -0.86
CA SER A 85 7.48 -11.59 -0.07
C SER A 85 8.45 -12.33 -1.00
N GLY A 86 9.75 -12.11 -0.82
CA GLY A 86 10.82 -12.67 -1.64
C GLY A 86 11.10 -11.88 -2.93
N ASN A 87 11.85 -12.51 -3.83
CA ASN A 87 12.41 -11.88 -5.03
C ASN A 87 11.83 -12.44 -6.33
N ALA A 88 10.74 -13.22 -6.27
CA ALA A 88 10.19 -13.88 -7.45
C ALA A 88 9.43 -12.94 -8.40
N ILE A 89 8.93 -11.81 -7.89
CA ILE A 89 8.18 -10.80 -8.65
C ILE A 89 9.12 -9.67 -9.03
N SER A 90 9.24 -9.38 -10.32
CA SER A 90 10.06 -8.30 -10.87
C SER A 90 9.24 -7.01 -11.02
N GLU A 91 8.00 -7.13 -11.49
CA GLU A 91 7.13 -5.99 -11.80
C GLU A 91 5.69 -6.24 -11.33
N VAL A 92 4.96 -5.15 -11.08
CA VAL A 92 3.52 -5.17 -10.77
C VAL A 92 2.83 -4.07 -11.57
N TYR A 93 1.63 -4.34 -12.05
CA TYR A 93 0.78 -3.41 -12.79
C TYR A 93 -0.62 -3.40 -12.20
N ALA A 94 -1.24 -2.23 -12.11
CA ALA A 94 -2.67 -2.08 -11.84
C ALA A 94 -3.34 -1.54 -13.11
N GLY A 95 -4.03 -2.40 -13.85
CA GLY A 95 -4.41 -2.12 -15.23
C GLY A 95 -3.17 -1.91 -16.09
N ASP A 96 -3.11 -0.76 -16.77
CA ASP A 96 -1.94 -0.37 -17.58
C ASP A 96 -0.89 0.42 -16.78
N GLU A 97 -1.13 0.70 -15.51
CA GLU A 97 -0.27 1.56 -14.69
C GLU A 97 0.83 0.75 -13.99
N PRO A 98 2.12 1.04 -14.26
CA PRO A 98 3.22 0.35 -13.60
C PRO A 98 3.30 0.76 -12.12
N ALA A 99 3.47 -0.23 -11.25
CA ALA A 99 3.65 0.00 -9.83
C ALA A 99 5.08 0.44 -9.50
N LYS A 100 5.19 1.30 -8.50
CA LYS A 100 6.44 1.55 -7.79
C LYS A 100 6.67 0.47 -6.76
N ILE A 101 7.84 -0.20 -6.81
CA ILE A 101 8.26 -1.18 -5.81
C ILE A 101 9.31 -0.55 -4.89
N ILE A 102 9.06 -0.63 -3.59
CA ILE A 102 9.90 -0.11 -2.51
C ILE A 102 10.50 -1.30 -1.75
N ASN A 103 11.83 -1.33 -1.66
CA ASN A 103 12.52 -2.29 -0.81
C ASN A 103 12.39 -1.87 0.66
N VAL A 104 11.74 -2.72 1.45
CA VAL A 104 11.47 -2.46 2.87
C VAL A 104 12.60 -3.03 3.73
N GLU A 105 12.90 -4.31 3.53
CA GLU A 105 14.02 -5.05 4.12
C GLU A 105 14.32 -6.28 3.25
N GLU A 106 15.32 -7.08 3.63
CA GLU A 106 15.70 -8.27 2.84
C GLU A 106 14.51 -9.22 2.68
N GLY A 107 14.15 -9.51 1.42
CA GLY A 107 13.02 -10.38 1.09
C GLY A 107 11.64 -9.79 1.37
N LYS A 108 11.51 -8.51 1.72
CA LYS A 108 10.22 -7.82 1.89
C LYS A 108 10.19 -6.53 1.09
N ARG A 109 9.23 -6.46 0.17
CA ARG A 109 9.01 -5.30 -0.69
C ARG A 109 7.56 -4.85 -0.61
N PHE A 110 7.32 -3.56 -0.73
CA PHE A 110 5.99 -2.98 -0.76
C PHE A 110 5.81 -2.30 -2.11
N TRP A 111 4.62 -2.37 -2.70
CA TRP A 111 4.35 -1.72 -3.97
C TRP A 111 3.09 -0.89 -3.93
N TYR A 112 3.03 0.13 -4.78
CA TYR A 112 1.79 0.83 -5.08
C TYR A 112 1.74 1.32 -6.52
N ALA A 113 0.52 1.46 -7.03
CA ALA A 113 0.22 2.08 -8.31
C ALA A 113 -0.98 3.03 -8.12
N ILE A 114 -1.04 4.09 -8.92
CA ILE A 114 -2.18 5.00 -8.94
C ILE A 114 -2.87 4.85 -10.27
N SER A 115 -4.16 4.50 -10.25
CA SER A 115 -4.96 4.36 -11.45
C SER A 115 -6.02 5.46 -11.57
N PRO A 116 -6.25 6.01 -12.77
CA PRO A 116 -7.38 6.91 -13.03
C PRO A 116 -8.72 6.16 -13.08
N ILE A 117 -8.70 4.83 -13.19
CA ILE A 117 -9.88 3.96 -13.35
C ILE A 117 -9.98 3.03 -12.14
N LYS A 118 -11.19 2.87 -11.62
CA LYS A 118 -11.48 1.93 -10.52
C LYS A 118 -11.58 0.50 -11.03
N ASP A 119 -11.42 -0.46 -10.13
CA ASP A 119 -11.71 -1.88 -10.36
C ASP A 119 -10.88 -2.48 -11.51
N VAL A 120 -9.61 -2.06 -11.63
CA VAL A 120 -8.65 -2.65 -12.59
C VAL A 120 -8.08 -3.98 -12.09
N GLU A 121 -7.69 -4.84 -13.03
CA GLU A 121 -6.97 -6.08 -12.73
C GLU A 121 -5.54 -5.78 -12.30
N VAL A 122 -5.02 -6.56 -11.34
CA VAL A 122 -3.62 -6.46 -10.93
C VAL A 122 -2.85 -7.63 -11.51
N MET A 123 -1.79 -7.31 -12.24
CA MET A 123 -0.90 -8.27 -12.87
C MET A 123 0.48 -8.18 -12.25
N VAL A 124 1.11 -9.33 -12.02
CA VAL A 124 2.52 -9.43 -11.63
C VAL A 124 3.32 -10.05 -12.76
N VAL A 125 4.56 -9.60 -12.92
CA VAL A 125 5.57 -10.23 -13.77
C VAL A 125 6.60 -10.87 -12.86
N LYS A 126 6.94 -12.12 -13.12
CA LYS A 126 7.97 -12.85 -12.39
C LYS A 126 9.34 -12.66 -13.04
N GLU A 127 10.41 -13.02 -12.31
CA GLU A 127 11.79 -12.97 -12.82
C GLU A 127 12.04 -13.86 -14.06
N ASP A 128 11.18 -14.85 -14.32
CA ASP A 128 11.21 -15.70 -15.51
C ASP A 128 10.32 -15.17 -16.65
N ASP A 129 9.92 -13.90 -16.58
CA ASP A 129 9.02 -13.20 -17.51
C ASP A 129 7.59 -13.76 -17.58
N THR A 130 7.23 -14.71 -16.71
CA THR A 130 5.85 -15.21 -16.65
C THR A 130 4.93 -14.17 -15.99
N LYS A 131 3.70 -14.08 -16.51
CA LYS A 131 2.69 -13.11 -16.06
C LYS A 131 1.54 -13.84 -15.37
N GLU A 132 1.06 -13.26 -14.27
CA GLU A 132 -0.05 -13.80 -13.49
C GLU A 132 -0.97 -12.65 -13.04
N ILE A 133 -2.28 -12.83 -13.21
CA ILE A 133 -3.29 -11.95 -12.63
C ILE A 133 -3.54 -12.44 -11.21
N ILE A 134 -3.52 -11.53 -10.24
CA ILE A 134 -3.73 -11.84 -8.84
C ILE A 134 -5.06 -11.25 -8.35
N GLU A 135 -5.79 -12.00 -7.55
CA GLU A 135 -7.12 -11.58 -7.04
C GLU A 135 -7.01 -10.62 -5.84
N ASP A 136 -7.98 -9.71 -5.72
CA ASP A 136 -8.10 -8.74 -4.62
C ASP A 136 -8.42 -9.45 -3.30
N ILE A 137 -7.91 -8.93 -2.19
CA ILE A 137 -8.44 -9.24 -0.86
C ILE A 137 -9.51 -8.21 -0.53
N ASN A 138 -10.70 -8.46 -1.02
CA ASN A 138 -11.85 -7.69 -0.61
C ASN A 138 -12.23 -8.12 0.82
N HIS A 139 -11.79 -7.34 1.83
CA HIS A 139 -12.04 -7.62 3.25
C HIS A 139 -13.54 -7.62 3.64
N GLU A 140 -14.45 -7.26 2.74
CA GLU A 140 -15.91 -7.32 2.98
C GLU A 140 -16.46 -8.77 2.97
N GLU A 141 -15.76 -9.76 2.40
CA GLU A 141 -16.24 -11.16 2.39
C GLU A 141 -15.87 -11.95 3.65
N VAL A 142 -14.95 -11.46 4.48
CA VAL A 142 -14.46 -12.21 5.67
C VAL A 142 -15.37 -12.02 6.89
N SER A 143 -16.30 -11.07 6.87
CA SER A 143 -17.25 -10.83 7.99
C SER A 143 -18.56 -11.65 7.89
N SER A 144 -18.68 -12.53 6.91
CA SER A 144 -19.90 -13.35 6.68
C SER A 144 -19.63 -14.85 6.81
N LYS A 145 -18.96 -15.28 7.89
CA LYS A 145 -18.94 -16.69 8.32
C LYS A 145 -18.98 -16.81 9.85
#